data_AF-A0A7X7UKE1-F1
#
_entry.id   AF-A0A7X7UKE1-F1
#
_cell.length_a   1.000
_cell.length_b   1.000
_cell.length_c   1.000
_cell.angle_alpha   90.00
_cell.angle_beta   90.00
_cell.angle_gamma   90.00
#
_symmetry.space_group_name_H-M   'P 1'
#
loop_
_entity.id
_entity.type
_entity.pdbx_description
1 polymer ?
#
loop_
_entity_poly.entity_id
_entity_poly.type
_entity_poly.pdbx_seq_one_letter_code
_entity_poly.pdbx_strand_id
1 'polypeptide(L)'
;YIETTLNLTYGSASFPFERMNLDTFYVQMPVNADSVSFADVQQAYESLFGNITAQYHAMAAENKQFIFCHLRPLENQLKNGSETWEMVSGVGEGPINLLTFGPNDYWIWWNQSPNQSGICDGPAYPGGYGSDAAEEIEIKVHLRKAMPCGYYSCINPVVIKAVAWDFPNSNQTSPNMYSSYLFDNLSYLPNFHFCLSPEEMNFYLNGAERIIYNPSPTGAKPEGLSFVSIDMQGDLLLLPDFISNPTHIAYITYATLITNPNPPLNL
;
A
#
# COMPACT_ATOMS: atom_id res chain seq x y z
N TYR A 1 12.04 27.30 -0.10
CA TYR A 1 11.04 28.17 -0.71
C TYR A 1 10.15 27.39 -1.67
N ILE A 2 10.71 26.81 -2.73
CA ILE A 2 9.96 26.02 -3.75
C ILE A 2 9.05 24.97 -3.11
N GLU A 3 9.61 24.04 -2.31
CA GLU A 3 8.84 23.00 -1.60
C GLU A 3 7.71 23.58 -0.75
N THR A 4 8.02 24.56 0.09
CA THR A 4 7.05 25.20 0.98
C THR A 4 5.90 25.82 0.19
N THR A 5 6.20 26.54 -0.89
CA THR A 5 5.18 27.18 -1.73
C THR A 5 4.28 26.15 -2.41
N LEU A 6 4.87 25.08 -2.97
CA LEU A 6 4.11 24.01 -3.62
C LEU A 6 3.21 23.27 -2.63
N ASN A 7 3.74 22.86 -1.47
CA ASN A 7 2.98 22.17 -0.44
C ASN A 7 1.85 23.04 0.15
N LEU A 8 2.11 24.32 0.42
CA LEU A 8 1.08 25.22 0.97
C LEU A 8 -0.02 25.57 -0.04
N THR A 9 0.32 25.67 -1.33
CA THR A 9 -0.64 26.09 -2.36
C THR A 9 -1.48 24.93 -2.88
N TYR A 10 -0.86 23.76 -3.06
CA TYR A 10 -1.47 22.63 -3.76
C TYR A 10 -1.57 21.36 -2.91
N GLY A 11 -0.77 21.23 -1.84
CA GLY A 11 -0.77 20.05 -0.98
C GLY A 11 -2.12 19.90 -0.28
N SER A 12 -2.76 18.76 -0.50
CA SER A 12 -4.07 18.42 0.06
C SER A 12 -4.08 16.96 0.49
N ALA A 13 -4.53 16.72 1.72
CA ALA A 13 -4.93 15.40 2.22
C ALA A 13 -6.42 15.44 2.62
N SER A 14 -7.25 16.08 1.80
CA SER A 14 -8.67 16.37 2.10
C SER A 14 -9.57 15.14 2.06
N PHE A 15 -9.14 14.06 1.40
CA PHE A 15 -9.79 12.76 1.42
C PHE A 15 -8.79 11.61 1.60
N PRO A 16 -9.22 10.43 2.09
CA PRO A 16 -8.36 9.24 2.13
C PRO A 16 -8.07 8.73 0.71
N PHE A 17 -6.82 8.36 0.45
CA PHE A 17 -6.37 7.79 -0.82
C PHE A 17 -5.90 6.34 -0.60
N GLU A 18 -6.12 5.49 -1.60
CA GLU A 18 -5.78 4.06 -1.57
C GLU A 18 -4.32 3.82 -1.96
N ARG A 19 -3.82 4.60 -2.92
CA ARG A 19 -2.45 4.52 -3.43
C ARG A 19 -1.81 5.89 -3.45
N MET A 20 -0.50 5.91 -3.20
CA MET A 20 0.34 7.09 -3.35
C MET A 20 1.33 6.84 -4.48
N ASN A 21 1.15 7.56 -5.57
CA ASN A 21 2.05 7.50 -6.71
C ASN A 21 3.19 8.49 -6.45
N LEU A 22 4.40 7.96 -6.29
CA LEU A 22 5.61 8.76 -6.10
C LEU A 22 6.33 8.94 -7.43
N ASP A 23 6.82 10.14 -7.69
CA ASP A 23 7.70 10.43 -8.83
C ASP A 23 8.83 11.37 -8.42
N THR A 24 9.96 11.26 -9.11
CA THR A 24 11.20 11.98 -8.81
C THR A 24 11.61 12.85 -9.99
N PHE A 25 11.76 14.14 -9.74
CA PHE A 25 12.17 15.13 -10.72
C PHE A 25 13.51 15.76 -10.35
N TYR A 26 14.23 16.23 -11.35
CA TYR A 26 15.52 16.88 -11.16
C TYR A 26 15.51 18.28 -11.77
N VAL A 27 16.14 19.23 -11.09
CA VAL A 27 16.36 20.58 -11.60
C VAL A 27 17.78 21.02 -11.32
N GLN A 28 18.40 21.71 -12.26
CA GLN A 28 19.70 22.36 -12.05
C GLN A 28 19.49 23.83 -11.75
N MET A 29 20.13 24.31 -10.69
CA MET A 29 20.12 25.72 -10.30
C MET A 29 21.55 26.27 -10.32
N PRO A 30 21.81 27.39 -11.04
CA PRO A 30 23.10 28.07 -10.97
C PRO A 30 23.40 28.55 -9.54
N VAL A 31 24.61 28.28 -9.08
CA VAL A 31 25.09 28.71 -7.76
C VAL A 31 26.24 29.68 -7.96
N ASN A 32 26.07 30.91 -7.48
CA ASN A 32 27.08 31.96 -7.52
C ASN A 32 27.40 32.40 -6.09
N ALA A 33 28.67 32.21 -5.68
CA ALA A 33 29.16 32.60 -4.36
C ALA A 33 28.26 32.08 -3.22
N ASP A 34 27.98 30.78 -3.24
CA ASP A 34 27.15 30.07 -2.25
C ASP A 34 25.69 30.55 -2.17
N SER A 35 25.20 31.20 -3.23
CA SER A 35 23.82 31.68 -3.33
C SER A 35 23.20 31.34 -4.68
N VAL A 36 21.88 31.19 -4.68
CA VAL A 36 21.07 31.02 -5.90
C VAL A 36 20.26 32.31 -6.10
N SER A 37 20.21 32.83 -7.32
CA SER A 37 19.44 34.04 -7.59
C SER A 37 17.93 33.75 -7.51
N PHE A 38 17.13 34.76 -7.16
CA PHE A 38 15.67 34.57 -7.12
C PHE A 38 15.09 34.22 -8.49
N ALA A 39 15.67 34.74 -9.58
CA ALA A 39 15.24 34.41 -10.95
C ALA A 39 15.46 32.92 -11.26
N ASP A 40 16.59 32.35 -10.83
CA ASP A 40 16.87 30.92 -10.98
C ASP A 40 15.93 30.07 -10.12
N VAL A 41 15.64 30.50 -8.89
CA VAL A 41 14.65 29.85 -8.01
C VAL A 41 13.25 29.86 -8.65
N GLN A 42 12.85 30.98 -9.28
CA GLN A 42 11.57 31.07 -9.96
C GLN A 42 11.51 30.12 -11.17
N GLN A 43 12.56 30.10 -12.00
CA GLN A 43 12.61 29.20 -13.15
C GLN A 43 12.58 27.72 -12.71
N ALA A 44 13.28 27.38 -11.63
CA ALA A 44 13.24 26.05 -11.06
C ALA A 44 11.85 25.69 -10.52
N TYR A 45 11.16 26.62 -9.86
CA TYR A 45 9.78 26.45 -9.42
C TYR A 45 8.85 26.16 -10.59
N GLU A 46 8.91 26.94 -11.67
CA GLU A 46 8.05 26.78 -12.85
C GLU A 46 8.28 25.41 -13.52
N SER A 47 9.54 24.99 -13.64
CA SER A 47 9.91 23.68 -14.18
C SER A 47 9.36 22.52 -13.32
N LEU A 48 9.62 22.56 -12.01
CA LEU A 48 9.17 21.52 -11.08
C LEU A 48 7.64 21.46 -10.98
N PHE A 49 6.97 22.61 -10.99
CA PHE A 49 5.51 22.68 -11.01
C PHE A 49 4.93 22.09 -12.29
N GLY A 50 5.54 22.36 -13.45
CA GLY A 50 5.18 21.73 -14.71
C GLY A 50 5.28 20.21 -14.67
N ASN A 51 6.34 19.67 -14.04
CA ASN A 51 6.54 18.23 -13.88
C ASN A 51 5.49 17.60 -12.94
N ILE A 52 5.23 18.19 -11.77
CA ILE A 52 4.15 17.74 -10.87
C ILE A 52 2.80 17.75 -11.59
N THR A 53 2.52 18.82 -12.36
CA THR A 53 1.28 18.96 -13.12
C THR A 53 1.17 17.85 -14.16
N ALA A 54 2.25 17.53 -14.87
CA ALA A 54 2.28 16.43 -15.82
C ALA A 54 2.04 15.07 -15.15
N GLN A 55 2.71 14.77 -14.03
CA GLN A 55 2.48 13.56 -13.23
C GLN A 55 1.02 13.45 -12.78
N TYR A 56 0.49 14.53 -12.19
CA TYR A 56 -0.90 14.60 -11.75
C TYR A 56 -1.88 14.31 -12.89
N HIS A 57 -1.69 14.90 -14.07
CA HIS A 57 -2.58 14.69 -15.21
C HIS A 57 -2.37 13.37 -15.96
N ALA A 58 -1.18 12.76 -15.87
CA ALA A 58 -0.90 11.44 -16.45
C ALA A 58 -1.66 10.31 -15.74
N MET A 59 -2.00 10.48 -14.46
CA MET A 59 -2.78 9.49 -13.72
C MET A 59 -4.23 9.42 -14.23
N ALA A 60 -4.68 8.22 -14.63
CA ALA A 60 -6.05 7.97 -15.08
C ALA A 60 -7.06 7.79 -13.91
N ALA A 61 -6.87 8.53 -12.82
CA ALA A 61 -7.74 8.52 -11.66
C ALA A 61 -8.73 9.70 -11.70
N GLU A 62 -10.03 9.41 -11.51
CA GLU A 62 -11.08 10.43 -11.41
C GLU A 62 -10.90 11.27 -10.13
N ASN A 63 -10.57 10.60 -9.04
CA ASN A 63 -10.31 11.24 -7.77
C ASN A 63 -8.83 11.06 -7.41
N LYS A 64 -8.11 12.18 -7.40
CA LYS A 64 -6.68 12.26 -7.10
C LYS A 64 -6.36 13.61 -6.50
N GLN A 65 -5.32 13.68 -5.68
CA GLN A 65 -4.89 14.91 -5.03
C GLN A 65 -3.38 14.91 -4.89
N PHE A 66 -2.76 16.06 -5.09
CA PHE A 66 -1.35 16.25 -4.79
C PHE A 66 -1.19 16.29 -3.26
N ILE A 67 -0.39 15.36 -2.71
CA ILE A 67 -0.22 15.21 -1.25
C ILE A 67 0.94 16.08 -0.77
N PHE A 68 2.10 15.89 -1.39
CA PHE A 68 3.33 16.57 -0.98
C PHE A 68 4.36 16.59 -2.11
N CYS A 69 5.32 17.49 -1.98
CA CYS A 69 6.65 17.36 -2.53
C CYS A 69 7.71 17.55 -1.45
N HIS A 70 8.88 16.98 -1.66
CA HIS A 70 10.07 17.18 -0.85
C HIS A 70 11.25 17.46 -1.78
N LEU A 71 11.96 18.57 -1.55
CA LEU A 71 13.04 19.04 -2.39
C LEU A 71 14.35 19.04 -1.60
N ARG A 72 15.37 18.35 -2.12
CA ARG A 72 16.70 18.27 -1.51
C ARG A 72 17.81 18.43 -2.54
N PRO A 73 18.97 18.98 -2.17
CA PRO A 73 20.11 18.95 -3.06
C PRO A 73 20.61 17.50 -3.18
N LEU A 74 21.06 17.10 -4.38
CA LEU A 74 21.58 15.74 -4.61
C LEU A 74 22.92 15.52 -3.87
N GLU A 75 23.66 16.60 -3.66
CA GLU A 75 24.90 16.63 -2.89
C GLU A 75 24.72 17.55 -1.67
N ASN A 76 25.31 17.20 -0.53
CA ASN A 76 25.12 17.95 0.72
C ASN A 76 25.88 19.30 0.79
N GLN A 77 26.41 19.81 -0.32
CA GLN A 77 27.20 21.04 -0.37
C GLN A 77 26.98 21.81 -1.68
N LEU A 78 26.66 23.10 -1.55
CA LEU A 78 26.61 24.06 -2.65
C LEU A 78 27.99 24.13 -3.31
N LYS A 79 28.10 23.62 -4.54
CA LYS A 79 29.29 23.79 -5.38
C LYS A 79 29.11 25.01 -6.26
N ASN A 80 30.13 25.86 -6.32
CA ASN A 80 30.14 27.04 -7.19
C ASN A 80 29.99 26.58 -8.66
N GLY A 81 29.04 27.18 -9.40
CA GLY A 81 28.69 26.77 -10.76
C GLY A 81 27.21 26.39 -10.90
N SER A 82 26.88 25.12 -10.68
CA SER A 82 25.51 24.59 -10.79
C SER A 82 25.33 23.43 -9.82
N GLU A 83 24.19 23.38 -9.15
CA GLU A 83 23.81 22.30 -8.25
C GLU A 83 22.55 21.60 -8.76
N THR A 84 22.53 20.27 -8.68
CA THR A 84 21.35 19.48 -9.03
C THR A 84 20.53 19.22 -7.77
N TRP A 85 19.24 19.51 -7.87
CA TRP A 85 18.27 19.29 -6.82
C TRP A 85 17.29 18.20 -7.26
N GLU A 86 16.97 17.31 -6.33
CA GLU A 86 16.01 16.23 -6.48
C GLU A 86 14.72 16.62 -5.76
N MET A 87 13.59 16.51 -6.46
CA MET A 87 12.27 16.64 -5.88
C MET A 87 11.53 15.32 -5.95
N VAL A 88 11.12 14.79 -4.81
CA VAL A 88 10.16 13.69 -4.73
C VAL A 88 8.78 14.29 -4.58
N SER A 89 7.81 13.80 -5.34
CA SER A 89 6.42 14.24 -5.31
C SER A 89 5.50 13.05 -5.07
N GLY A 90 4.40 13.26 -4.34
CA GLY A 90 3.39 12.25 -4.09
C GLY A 90 2.00 12.72 -4.52
N VAL A 91 1.37 11.97 -5.41
CA VAL A 91 -0.04 12.15 -5.79
C VAL A 91 -0.84 10.97 -5.28
N GLY A 92 -1.82 11.25 -4.41
CA GLY A 92 -2.75 10.26 -3.88
C GLY A 92 -3.88 10.00 -4.85
N GLU A 93 -4.28 8.75 -5.00
CA GLU A 93 -5.42 8.28 -5.81
C GLU A 93 -6.52 7.71 -4.91
N GLY A 94 -7.76 8.18 -5.08
CA GLY A 94 -8.94 7.83 -4.28
C GLY A 94 -9.95 8.98 -4.20
N PRO A 95 -11.21 8.79 -3.75
CA PRO A 95 -11.66 7.64 -2.98
C PRO A 95 -12.30 6.59 -3.89
N ILE A 96 -11.83 5.35 -3.78
CA ILE A 96 -12.61 4.18 -4.18
C ILE A 96 -13.04 3.50 -2.89
N ASN A 97 -14.25 2.94 -2.88
CA ASN A 97 -14.95 2.38 -1.73
C ASN A 97 -14.01 1.69 -0.72
N LEU A 98 -13.61 2.43 0.32
CA LEU A 98 -12.51 2.08 1.23
C LEU A 98 -12.81 0.85 2.09
N LEU A 99 -14.08 0.45 2.12
CA LEU A 99 -14.57 -0.56 3.04
C LEU A 99 -14.87 -1.89 2.37
N THR A 100 -14.86 -2.04 1.06
CA THR A 100 -15.15 -3.35 0.42
C THR A 100 -14.62 -3.38 -1.00
N PHE A 101 -14.25 -4.57 -1.47
CA PHE A 101 -14.06 -4.83 -2.89
C PHE A 101 -15.40 -4.69 -3.63
N GLY A 102 -15.43 -3.87 -4.68
CA GLY A 102 -16.60 -3.58 -5.49
C GLY A 102 -16.87 -4.67 -6.55
N PRO A 103 -18.02 -4.60 -7.25
CA PRO A 103 -18.46 -5.65 -8.18
C PRO A 103 -17.52 -5.98 -9.35
N ASN A 104 -16.47 -5.20 -9.59
CA ASN A 104 -15.49 -5.40 -10.66
C ASN A 104 -14.08 -5.77 -10.15
N ASP A 105 -13.89 -5.94 -8.84
CA ASP A 105 -12.60 -6.20 -8.23
C ASP A 105 -12.28 -7.71 -8.23
N TYR A 106 -12.07 -8.25 -9.43
CA TYR A 106 -11.64 -9.63 -9.62
C TYR A 106 -10.11 -9.71 -9.65
N TRP A 107 -9.52 -10.48 -8.74
CA TRP A 107 -8.06 -10.50 -8.55
C TRP A 107 -7.49 -11.91 -8.61
N ILE A 108 -6.34 -12.05 -9.27
CA ILE A 108 -5.61 -13.31 -9.28
C ILE A 108 -5.06 -13.51 -7.88
N TRP A 109 -5.13 -14.74 -7.41
CA TRP A 109 -4.66 -15.08 -6.07
C TRP A 109 -3.18 -14.69 -5.83
N TRP A 110 -2.33 -14.77 -6.86
CA TRP A 110 -0.91 -14.39 -6.87
C TRP A 110 -0.44 -14.01 -8.27
N ASN A 111 0.30 -12.91 -8.40
CA ASN A 111 0.92 -12.49 -9.65
C ASN A 111 2.39 -12.92 -9.75
N GLN A 112 2.69 -13.87 -10.64
CA GLN A 112 4.07 -14.31 -10.89
C GLN A 112 4.89 -13.38 -11.80
N SER A 113 4.27 -12.38 -12.42
CA SER A 113 4.94 -11.56 -13.42
C SER A 113 4.66 -10.07 -13.23
N PRO A 114 5.71 -9.22 -13.14
CA PRO A 114 5.54 -7.77 -13.07
C PRO A 114 4.83 -7.17 -14.30
N ASN A 115 4.69 -7.96 -15.39
CA ASN A 115 4.07 -7.55 -16.64
C ASN A 115 2.67 -8.14 -16.87
N GLN A 116 2.13 -8.92 -15.92
CA GLN A 116 0.77 -9.45 -16.01
C GLN A 116 -0.15 -8.62 -15.12
N SER A 117 -1.40 -8.42 -15.57
CA SER A 117 -2.39 -7.74 -14.76
C SER A 117 -2.84 -8.64 -13.62
N GLY A 118 -2.87 -8.10 -12.40
CA GLY A 118 -3.46 -8.77 -11.24
C GLY A 118 -4.96 -9.01 -11.38
N ILE A 119 -5.61 -8.32 -12.33
CA ILE A 119 -7.04 -8.38 -12.56
C ILE A 119 -7.35 -9.49 -13.58
N CYS A 120 -8.28 -10.38 -13.23
CA CYS A 120 -8.60 -11.58 -14.04
C CYS A 120 -10.01 -11.60 -14.63
N ASP A 121 -10.84 -10.57 -14.39
CA ASP A 121 -12.07 -10.29 -15.15
C ASP A 121 -12.53 -8.83 -14.94
N GLY A 122 -13.40 -8.29 -15.80
CA GLY A 122 -14.05 -6.97 -15.64
C GLY A 122 -13.64 -5.88 -16.65
N PRO A 123 -14.30 -4.71 -16.68
CA PRO A 123 -14.04 -3.65 -17.66
C PRO A 123 -12.62 -3.02 -17.56
N ALA A 124 -11.88 -3.30 -16.48
CA ALA A 124 -10.49 -2.88 -16.26
C ALA A 124 -9.43 -3.90 -16.77
N TYR A 125 -9.85 -4.92 -17.55
CA TYR A 125 -9.02 -6.04 -18.00
C TYR A 125 -7.80 -5.70 -18.90
N PRO A 126 -7.55 -4.44 -19.35
CA PRO A 126 -6.23 -4.07 -19.84
C PRO A 126 -5.68 -2.88 -19.05
N GLY A 127 -5.07 -3.09 -17.87
CA GLY A 127 -4.33 -1.99 -17.24
C GLY A 127 -3.91 -2.11 -15.76
N GLY A 128 -4.32 -3.13 -15.02
CA GLY A 128 -3.92 -3.28 -13.61
C GLY A 128 -2.50 -3.82 -13.46
N TYR A 129 -1.47 -3.02 -13.74
CA TYR A 129 -0.07 -3.44 -13.59
C TYR A 129 0.30 -3.63 -12.12
N GLY A 130 0.89 -4.79 -11.79
CA GLY A 130 1.80 -4.94 -10.65
C GLY A 130 1.25 -5.45 -9.31
N SER A 131 -0.05 -5.69 -9.15
CA SER A 131 -0.64 -6.16 -7.88
C SER A 131 -1.32 -7.54 -8.00
N ASP A 132 -1.77 -8.10 -6.88
CA ASP A 132 -2.56 -9.34 -6.80
C ASP A 132 -3.52 -9.33 -5.60
N ALA A 133 -4.30 -10.40 -5.43
CA ALA A 133 -5.29 -10.48 -4.36
C ALA A 133 -4.69 -10.34 -2.95
N ALA A 134 -3.48 -10.87 -2.71
CA ALA A 134 -2.83 -10.77 -1.41
C ALA A 134 -2.47 -9.31 -1.11
N GLU A 135 -1.84 -8.64 -2.07
CA GLU A 135 -1.44 -7.23 -1.95
C GLU A 135 -2.65 -6.30 -1.79
N GLU A 136 -3.72 -6.51 -2.56
CA GLU A 136 -4.93 -5.69 -2.44
C GLU A 136 -5.66 -5.89 -1.11
N ILE A 137 -5.68 -7.12 -0.58
CA ILE A 137 -6.21 -7.38 0.77
C ILE A 137 -5.34 -6.68 1.82
N GLU A 138 -4.01 -6.76 1.72
CA GLU A 138 -3.09 -6.05 2.61
C GLU A 138 -3.35 -4.54 2.62
N ILE A 139 -3.41 -3.92 1.43
CA ILE A 139 -3.70 -2.49 1.27
C ILE A 139 -4.99 -2.13 2.02
N LYS A 140 -6.08 -2.89 1.80
CA LYS A 140 -7.36 -2.59 2.46
C LYS A 140 -7.32 -2.84 3.97
N VAL A 141 -6.57 -3.82 4.46
CA VAL A 141 -6.36 -4.00 5.91
C VAL A 141 -5.64 -2.78 6.51
N HIS A 142 -4.62 -2.25 5.85
CA HIS A 142 -3.91 -1.05 6.33
C HIS A 142 -4.82 0.19 6.31
N LEU A 143 -5.66 0.34 5.28
CA LEU A 143 -6.63 1.44 5.20
C LEU A 143 -7.71 1.36 6.29
N ARG A 144 -8.13 0.15 6.69
CA ARG A 144 -9.10 -0.08 7.76
C ARG A 144 -8.49 -0.07 9.17
N LYS A 145 -7.16 -0.05 9.28
CA LYS A 145 -6.47 0.01 10.57
C LYS A 145 -6.84 1.30 11.31
N ALA A 146 -7.48 1.15 12.46
CA ALA A 146 -7.68 2.26 13.38
C ALA A 146 -6.33 2.78 13.89
N MET A 147 -5.99 4.04 13.59
CA MET A 147 -4.83 4.70 14.19
C MET A 147 -5.22 5.32 15.54
N PRO A 148 -4.47 5.03 16.62
CA PRO A 148 -4.66 5.73 17.89
C PRO A 148 -4.53 7.25 17.70
N CYS A 149 -5.40 8.03 18.35
CA CYS A 149 -5.26 9.48 18.37
C CYS A 149 -4.00 9.90 19.14
N GLY A 150 -3.25 10.87 18.61
CA GLY A 150 -2.04 11.43 19.24
C GLY A 150 -0.74 10.81 18.74
N TYR A 151 0.38 11.19 19.35
CA TYR A 151 1.69 10.64 19.01
C TYR A 151 1.93 9.35 19.78
N TYR A 152 2.38 8.30 19.09
CA TYR A 152 2.71 7.01 19.69
C TYR A 152 3.97 6.43 19.06
N SER A 153 4.61 5.53 19.79
CA SER A 153 5.72 4.72 19.31
C SER A 153 5.39 3.25 19.52
N CYS A 154 5.75 2.42 18.55
CA CYS A 154 5.67 0.97 18.65
C CYS A 154 7.00 0.45 19.20
N ILE A 155 6.97 -0.27 20.32
CA ILE A 155 8.16 -0.95 20.85
C ILE A 155 7.94 -2.46 20.92
N ASN A 156 9.05 -3.21 20.93
CA ASN A 156 9.05 -4.67 21.04
C ASN A 156 8.16 -5.35 19.97
N PRO A 157 8.44 -5.15 18.67
CA PRO A 157 7.64 -5.76 17.62
C PRO A 157 7.76 -7.29 17.69
N VAL A 158 6.62 -7.96 17.50
CA VAL A 158 6.48 -9.42 17.39
C VAL A 158 5.79 -9.71 16.07
N VAL A 159 6.40 -10.56 15.25
CA VAL A 159 5.81 -11.00 13.98
C VAL A 159 5.24 -12.39 14.16
N ILE A 160 3.98 -12.57 13.76
CA ILE A 160 3.28 -13.84 13.77
C ILE A 160 2.98 -14.24 12.33
N LYS A 161 3.39 -15.45 11.97
CA LYS A 161 2.99 -16.08 10.71
C LYS A 161 1.60 -16.70 10.89
N ALA A 162 0.67 -16.35 10.01
CA ALA A 162 -0.65 -16.92 9.89
C ALA A 162 -0.81 -17.56 8.51
N VAL A 163 -1.31 -18.79 8.49
CA VAL A 163 -1.56 -19.58 7.27
C VAL A 163 -2.97 -20.13 7.32
N ALA A 164 -3.54 -20.43 6.16
CA ALA A 164 -4.96 -20.72 6.02
C ALA A 164 -5.47 -21.88 6.89
N TRP A 165 -4.71 -22.97 6.98
CA TRP A 165 -5.09 -24.15 7.78
C TRP A 165 -5.10 -23.90 9.29
N ASP A 166 -4.48 -22.82 9.79
CA ASP A 166 -4.58 -22.43 11.20
C ASP A 166 -5.94 -21.78 11.53
N PHE A 167 -6.66 -21.29 10.50
CA PHE A 167 -7.90 -20.53 10.64
C PHE A 167 -9.01 -21.07 9.73
N PRO A 168 -9.46 -22.32 9.93
CA PRO A 168 -10.53 -22.90 9.14
C PRO A 168 -11.87 -22.19 9.38
N ASN A 169 -12.70 -22.13 8.35
CA ASN A 169 -14.06 -21.64 8.45
C ASN A 169 -15.00 -22.82 8.74
N SER A 170 -15.38 -22.97 10.01
CA SER A 170 -16.23 -24.09 10.46
C SER A 170 -17.62 -24.12 9.82
N ASN A 171 -18.07 -23.01 9.21
CA ASN A 171 -19.39 -22.91 8.61
C ASN A 171 -19.43 -23.34 7.15
N GLN A 172 -18.28 -23.74 6.56
CA GLN A 172 -18.23 -24.06 5.14
C GLN A 172 -18.38 -25.56 4.87
N THR A 173 -19.22 -25.88 3.89
CA THR A 173 -19.51 -27.24 3.43
C THR A 173 -18.76 -27.63 2.17
N SER A 174 -18.27 -26.64 1.42
CA SER A 174 -17.54 -26.86 0.16
C SER A 174 -16.03 -26.77 0.38
N PRO A 175 -15.23 -27.75 -0.09
CA PRO A 175 -13.77 -27.62 -0.08
C PRO A 175 -13.31 -26.43 -0.94
N ASN A 176 -12.10 -25.91 -0.68
CA ASN A 176 -11.47 -24.75 -1.31
C ASN A 176 -12.11 -23.39 -0.95
N MET A 177 -13.13 -22.98 -1.69
CA MET A 177 -13.72 -21.65 -1.59
C MET A 177 -14.35 -21.43 -0.21
N TYR A 178 -13.98 -20.35 0.46
CA TYR A 178 -14.40 -20.01 1.83
C TYR A 178 -14.07 -21.07 2.89
N SER A 179 -13.19 -22.03 2.60
CA SER A 179 -12.86 -23.13 3.53
C SER A 179 -12.07 -22.67 4.76
N SER A 180 -11.38 -21.54 4.66
CA SER A 180 -10.56 -20.92 5.70
C SER A 180 -10.60 -19.40 5.56
N TYR A 181 -10.22 -18.67 6.62
CA TYR A 181 -10.26 -17.20 6.64
C TYR A 181 -9.08 -16.51 5.94
N LEU A 182 -8.12 -17.28 5.44
CA LEU A 182 -7.12 -16.85 4.45
C LEU A 182 -7.33 -17.70 3.19
N PHE A 183 -6.88 -17.23 2.03
CA PHE A 183 -7.04 -18.00 0.80
C PHE A 183 -6.24 -19.32 0.86
N ASP A 184 -6.88 -20.42 0.47
CA ASP A 184 -6.30 -21.76 0.31
C ASP A 184 -7.18 -22.56 -0.64
N ASN A 185 -6.59 -23.07 -1.72
CA ASN A 185 -7.35 -23.66 -2.80
C ASN A 185 -6.57 -24.80 -3.48
N LEU A 186 -7.02 -26.04 -3.31
CA LEU A 186 -6.36 -27.24 -3.81
C LEU A 186 -6.86 -27.65 -5.20
N SER A 187 -5.94 -27.88 -6.13
CA SER A 187 -6.25 -28.14 -7.56
C SER A 187 -7.08 -29.38 -7.86
N TYR A 188 -7.17 -30.34 -6.95
CA TYR A 188 -7.93 -31.57 -7.13
C TYR A 188 -9.33 -31.52 -6.48
N LEU A 189 -9.63 -30.49 -5.69
CA LEU A 189 -10.92 -30.33 -5.02
C LEU A 189 -11.89 -29.49 -5.89
N PRO A 190 -13.22 -29.69 -5.73
CA PRO A 190 -14.21 -28.86 -6.40
C PRO A 190 -14.03 -27.36 -6.12
N ASN A 191 -14.51 -26.52 -7.05
CA ASN A 191 -14.42 -25.05 -6.97
C ASN A 191 -12.98 -24.49 -6.99
N PHE A 192 -12.01 -25.26 -7.47
CA PHE A 192 -10.68 -24.73 -7.74
C PHE A 192 -10.71 -23.65 -8.81
N HIS A 193 -10.07 -22.51 -8.53
CA HIS A 193 -9.92 -21.39 -9.45
C HIS A 193 -8.78 -20.49 -8.99
N PHE A 194 -8.27 -19.66 -9.90
CA PHE A 194 -7.19 -18.72 -9.64
C PHE A 194 -7.65 -17.25 -9.57
N CYS A 195 -8.90 -16.98 -9.95
CA CYS A 195 -9.51 -15.66 -10.03
C CYS A 195 -10.52 -15.51 -8.89
N LEU A 196 -10.18 -14.72 -7.87
CA LEU A 196 -11.07 -14.46 -6.74
C LEU A 196 -12.11 -13.43 -7.16
N SER A 197 -13.36 -13.76 -6.94
CA SER A 197 -14.47 -12.83 -7.11
C SER A 197 -14.47 -11.73 -6.03
N PRO A 198 -15.16 -10.59 -6.24
CA PRO A 198 -15.31 -9.58 -5.20
C PRO A 198 -15.91 -10.11 -3.89
N GLU A 199 -16.79 -11.11 -3.95
CA GLU A 199 -17.35 -11.76 -2.77
C GLU A 199 -16.26 -12.48 -1.96
N GLU A 200 -15.40 -13.22 -2.65
CA GLU A 200 -14.23 -13.90 -2.07
C GLU A 200 -13.23 -12.92 -1.51
N MET A 201 -12.86 -11.89 -2.28
CA MET A 201 -11.97 -10.83 -1.83
C MET A 201 -12.47 -10.19 -0.52
N ASN A 202 -13.76 -9.88 -0.43
CA ASN A 202 -14.36 -9.35 0.79
C ASN A 202 -14.38 -10.35 1.94
N PHE A 203 -14.66 -11.63 1.65
CA PHE A 203 -14.61 -12.69 2.65
C PHE A 203 -13.20 -12.81 3.26
N TYR A 204 -12.16 -12.87 2.42
CA TYR A 204 -10.77 -13.00 2.88
C TYR A 204 -10.25 -11.73 3.56
N LEU A 205 -10.68 -10.55 3.13
CA LEU A 205 -10.39 -9.30 3.85
C LEU A 205 -10.97 -9.29 5.26
N ASN A 206 -12.24 -9.67 5.40
CA ASN A 206 -12.88 -9.78 6.72
C ASN A 206 -12.27 -10.93 7.55
N GLY A 207 -11.82 -12.00 6.89
CA GLY A 207 -11.08 -13.10 7.49
C GLY A 207 -9.73 -12.66 8.05
N ALA A 208 -8.95 -11.90 7.28
CA ALA A 208 -7.69 -11.31 7.70
C ALA A 208 -7.88 -10.39 8.93
N GLU A 209 -8.88 -9.51 8.91
CA GLU A 209 -9.20 -8.66 10.07
C GLU A 209 -9.63 -9.48 11.29
N ARG A 210 -10.43 -10.53 11.09
CA ARG A 210 -10.79 -11.46 12.16
C ARG A 210 -9.53 -12.06 12.79
N ILE A 211 -8.57 -12.49 11.99
CA ILE A 211 -7.31 -13.06 12.47
C ILE A 211 -6.48 -11.99 13.21
N ILE A 212 -6.40 -10.77 12.68
CA ILE A 212 -5.60 -9.68 13.25
C ILE A 212 -6.13 -9.19 14.60
N TYR A 213 -7.45 -9.07 14.75
CA TYR A 213 -8.03 -8.38 15.89
C TYR A 213 -8.54 -9.30 17.00
N ASN A 214 -8.65 -10.61 16.76
CA ASN A 214 -9.10 -11.57 17.77
C ASN A 214 -7.95 -12.41 18.35
N PRO A 215 -8.01 -12.78 19.63
CA PRO A 215 -7.08 -13.74 20.21
C PRO A 215 -7.37 -15.17 19.70
N SER A 216 -6.44 -16.07 19.99
CA SER A 216 -6.60 -17.51 19.80
C SER A 216 -7.87 -18.03 20.51
N PRO A 217 -8.63 -18.98 19.93
CA PRO A 217 -8.32 -19.75 18.72
C PRO A 217 -8.81 -19.10 17.42
N THR A 218 -9.60 -18.03 17.49
CA THR A 218 -10.25 -17.44 16.31
C THR A 218 -9.39 -16.43 15.56
N GLY A 219 -8.25 -16.04 16.13
CA GLY A 219 -7.27 -15.17 15.51
C GLY A 219 -5.88 -15.32 16.14
N ALA A 220 -5.00 -14.39 15.80
CA ALA A 220 -3.58 -14.43 16.09
C ALA A 220 -3.13 -13.33 17.07
N LYS A 221 -4.04 -12.49 17.59
CA LYS A 221 -3.68 -11.34 18.41
C LYS A 221 -3.10 -11.75 19.77
N PRO A 222 -1.84 -11.38 20.08
CA PRO A 222 -1.28 -11.60 21.42
C PRO A 222 -1.92 -10.69 22.46
N GLU A 223 -1.98 -11.17 23.70
CA GLU A 223 -2.45 -10.37 24.83
C GLU A 223 -1.54 -9.15 25.04
N GLY A 224 -2.16 -7.98 25.26
CA GLY A 224 -1.44 -6.73 25.55
C GLY A 224 -0.72 -6.08 24.36
N LEU A 225 -0.74 -6.69 23.17
CA LEU A 225 -0.14 -6.10 21.96
C LEU A 225 -1.21 -5.54 21.01
N SER A 226 -0.79 -4.56 20.21
CA SER A 226 -1.63 -3.90 19.19
C SER A 226 -1.08 -4.14 17.80
N PHE A 227 -1.98 -4.24 16.83
CA PHE A 227 -1.64 -4.44 15.42
C PHE A 227 -0.83 -3.25 14.88
N VAL A 228 0.28 -3.54 14.20
CA VAL A 228 1.17 -2.55 13.57
C VAL A 228 1.07 -2.60 12.06
N SER A 229 1.26 -3.78 11.47
CA SER A 229 1.23 -3.98 10.02
C SER A 229 1.00 -5.45 9.71
N ILE A 230 0.60 -5.72 8.47
CA ILE A 230 0.56 -7.05 7.88
C ILE A 230 1.33 -6.99 6.57
N ASP A 231 2.07 -8.04 6.25
CA ASP A 231 2.62 -8.36 4.93
C ASP A 231 1.90 -9.63 4.46
N MET A 232 1.12 -9.54 3.40
CA MET A 232 0.34 -10.65 2.84
C MET A 232 0.96 -11.11 1.52
N GLN A 233 1.28 -12.41 1.46
CA GLN A 233 1.99 -13.00 0.32
C GLN A 233 1.14 -14.11 -0.30
N GLY A 234 1.05 -14.11 -1.63
CA GLY A 234 0.63 -15.28 -2.39
C GLY A 234 1.77 -16.30 -2.50
N ASP A 235 1.48 -17.57 -2.23
CA ASP A 235 2.43 -18.68 -2.37
C ASP A 235 1.81 -19.89 -3.09
N LEU A 236 2.59 -20.56 -3.96
CA LEU A 236 2.17 -21.77 -4.68
C LEU A 236 2.88 -22.98 -4.08
N LEU A 237 2.19 -23.72 -3.23
CA LEU A 237 2.73 -24.97 -2.72
C LEU A 237 2.50 -26.10 -3.73
N LEU A 238 3.57 -26.75 -4.17
CA LEU A 238 3.51 -27.96 -4.98
C LEU A 238 3.53 -29.19 -4.06
N LEU A 239 2.39 -29.85 -3.96
CA LEU A 239 2.20 -31.08 -3.19
C LEU A 239 2.54 -32.31 -4.06
N PRO A 240 2.67 -33.52 -3.47
CA PRO A 240 2.81 -34.75 -4.23
C PRO A 240 1.74 -34.90 -5.31
N ASP A 241 2.04 -35.69 -6.35
CA ASP A 241 1.14 -35.96 -7.49
C ASP A 241 0.79 -34.73 -8.34
N PHE A 242 1.66 -33.71 -8.34
CA PHE A 242 1.47 -32.45 -9.09
C PHE A 242 0.22 -31.68 -8.65
N ILE A 243 -0.19 -31.82 -7.39
CA ILE A 243 -1.26 -31.03 -6.81
C ILE A 243 -0.71 -29.63 -6.51
N SER A 244 -1.40 -28.62 -7.02
CA SER A 244 -1.10 -27.22 -6.73
C SER A 244 -1.98 -26.73 -5.60
N ASN A 245 -1.38 -26.04 -4.64
CA ASN A 245 -2.08 -25.34 -3.57
C ASN A 245 -1.67 -23.85 -3.52
N PRO A 246 -2.31 -23.00 -4.32
CA PRO A 246 -2.27 -21.57 -4.11
C PRO A 246 -2.85 -21.18 -2.74
N THR A 247 -2.08 -20.43 -1.95
CA THR A 247 -2.45 -20.01 -0.59
C THR A 247 -2.00 -18.57 -0.34
N HIS A 248 -2.66 -17.89 0.60
CA HIS A 248 -2.14 -16.66 1.20
C HIS A 248 -1.45 -16.96 2.53
N ILE A 249 -0.32 -16.29 2.75
CA ILE A 249 0.43 -16.31 4.01
C ILE A 249 0.47 -14.88 4.54
N ALA A 250 0.09 -14.67 5.80
CA ALA A 250 0.09 -13.37 6.44
C ALA A 250 1.19 -13.30 7.51
N TYR A 251 2.08 -12.33 7.40
CA TYR A 251 3.05 -11.98 8.44
C TYR A 251 2.55 -10.75 9.19
N ILE A 252 1.95 -10.98 10.35
CA ILE A 252 1.27 -9.95 11.14
C ILE A 252 2.21 -9.44 12.22
N THR A 253 2.52 -8.15 12.18
CA THR A 253 3.33 -7.48 13.19
C THR A 253 2.45 -6.86 14.26
N TYR A 254 2.73 -7.19 15.52
CA TYR A 254 2.17 -6.59 16.71
C TYR A 254 3.25 -5.91 17.54
N ALA A 255 2.90 -4.90 18.33
CA ALA A 255 3.82 -4.23 19.23
C ALA A 255 3.09 -3.66 20.46
N THR A 256 3.85 -3.29 21.49
CA THR A 256 3.33 -2.43 22.55
C THR A 256 3.27 -0.99 22.05
N LEU A 257 2.09 -0.37 22.14
CA LEU A 257 1.92 1.05 21.85
C LEU A 257 2.24 1.87 23.09
N ILE A 258 3.16 2.81 22.96
CA ILE A 258 3.45 3.79 24.00
C ILE A 258 3.02 5.16 23.48
N THR A 259 2.13 5.82 24.21
CA THR A 259 1.80 7.24 23.95
C THR A 259 3.02 8.11 24.23
N ASN A 260 3.39 8.94 23.26
CA ASN A 260 4.46 9.90 23.42
C ASN A 260 3.87 11.31 23.56
N PRO A 261 3.68 11.83 24.79
CA PRO A 261 3.09 13.16 24.97
C PRO A 261 3.99 14.31 24.47
N ASN A 262 5.29 14.06 24.24
CA ASN A 262 6.27 15.05 23.79
C ASN A 262 7.13 14.45 22.65
N PRO A 263 6.58 14.30 21.43
CA PRO A 263 7.40 13.87 20.30
C PRO A 263 8.57 14.84 20.08
N PRO A 264 9.74 14.35 19.64
CA PRO A 264 10.85 15.23 19.26
C PRO A 264 10.36 16.26 18.23
N LEU A 265 10.66 17.53 18.44
CA LEU A 265 10.24 18.63 17.55
C LEU A 265 10.76 18.50 16.11
N ASN A 266 11.78 17.66 15.91
CA ASN A 266 12.44 17.46 14.63
C ASN A 266 12.59 15.96 14.38
N LEU A 267 11.75 15.43 13.49
CA LEU A 267 12.10 14.31 12.62
C LEU A 267 12.15 14.87 11.20
#